data_AF-A0A1I6DMQ1-F1
#
_entry.id   AF-A0A1I6DMQ1-F1
#
_cell.length_a   1.000
_cell.length_b   1.000
_cell.length_c   1.000
_cell.angle_alpha   90.00
_cell.angle_beta   90.00
_cell.angle_gamma   90.00
#
_symmetry.space_group_name_H-M   'P 1'
#
loop_
_entity.id
_entity.type
_entity.pdbx_description
1 polymer ?
#
loop_
_entity_poly.entity_id
_entity_poly.type
_entity_poly.pdbx_seq_one_letter_code
_entity_poly.pdbx_strand_id
1 'polypeptide(L)' 'MTGIVNRIIELAGWIVLGVSAILLGFASHIDNYQPPEPVTLSQAK' A
#
# COMPACT_ATOMS: atom_id res chain seq x y z
N MET A 1 29.74 -20.50 1.39
CA MET A 1 28.29 -20.67 1.11
C MET A 1 27.43 -19.68 1.90
N THR A 2 27.71 -19.43 3.18
CA THR A 2 26.96 -18.49 4.04
C THR A 2 26.84 -17.06 3.50
N GLY A 3 27.94 -16.48 3.00
CA GLY A 3 27.92 -15.10 2.45
C GLY A 3 27.09 -14.95 1.17
N ILE A 4 26.99 -16.00 0.35
CA ILE A 4 26.17 -15.99 -0.87
C ILE A 4 24.68 -16.04 -0.49
N VAL A 5 24.32 -16.93 0.44
CA VAL A 5 22.95 -17.05 0.94
C VAL A 5 22.49 -15.73 1.59
N ASN A 6 23.34 -15.08 2.38
CA ASN A 6 23.00 -13.77 2.98
C ASN A 6 22.70 -12.71 1.92
N ARG A 7 23.51 -12.63 0.85
CA ARG A 7 23.28 -11.69 -0.26
C ARG A 7 21.99 -11.98 -1.02
N ILE A 8 21.64 -13.25 -1.21
CA ILE A 8 20.38 -13.65 -1.85
C ILE A 8 19.19 -13.21 -1.00
N ILE A 9 19.23 -13.43 0.31
CA ILE A 9 18.18 -13.01 1.24
C ILE A 9 18.05 -11.48 1.23
N GLU A 10 19.17 -10.77 1.25
CA GLU A 10 19.19 -9.30 1.19
C GLU A 10 18.57 -8.78 -0.12
N LEU A 11 18.98 -9.31 -1.27
CA LEU A 11 18.41 -8.96 -2.58
C LEU A 11 16.92 -9.26 -2.65
N ALA A 12 16.48 -10.42 -2.15
CA ALA A 12 15.06 -10.77 -2.09
C ALA A 12 14.28 -9.79 -1.21
N GLY A 13 14.84 -9.40 -0.06
CA GLY A 13 14.27 -8.37 0.81
C GLY A 13 14.10 -7.03 0.11
N TRP A 14 15.13 -6.58 -0.63
CA TRP A 14 15.06 -5.35 -1.42
C TRP A 14 14.03 -5.40 -2.53
N ILE A 15 13.89 -6.55 -3.21
CA ILE A 15 12.86 -6.74 -4.24
C ILE A 15 11.47 -6.64 -3.62
N VAL A 16 11.21 -7.36 -2.52
CA VAL A 16 9.92 -7.32 -1.83
C VAL A 16 9.60 -5.90 -1.35
N LEU A 17 10.58 -5.20 -0.77
CA LEU A 17 10.41 -3.82 -0.31
C LEU A 17 10.12 -2.87 -1.48
N GLY A 18 10.85 -2.99 -2.58
CA GLY A 18 10.63 -2.19 -3.79
C GLY A 18 9.25 -2.42 -4.41
N VAL A 19 8.84 -3.68 -4.59
CA VAL A 19 7.49 -4.02 -5.09
C VAL A 19 6.40 -3.50 -4.16
N SER A 20 6.58 -3.65 -2.85
CA SER A 20 5.61 -3.17 -1.85
C SER A 20 5.46 -1.65 -1.91
N ALA A 21 6.56 -0.92 -2.03
CA ALA A 21 6.55 0.54 -2.16
C ALA A 21 5.87 0.99 -3.46
N ILE A 22 6.13 0.30 -4.58
CA ILE A 22 5.47 0.56 -5.86
C ILE A 22 3.96 0.34 -5.73
N LEU A 23 3.54 -0.83 -5.23
CA LEU A 23 2.13 -1.15 -5.04
C LEU A 23 1.44 -0.14 -4.11
N LEU A 24 2.11 0.29 -3.04
CA LEU A 24 1.60 1.32 -2.15
C LEU A 24 1.44 2.66 -2.88
N GLY A 25 2.44 3.09 -3.66
CA GLY A 25 2.36 4.31 -4.46
C GLY A 25 1.21 4.28 -5.47
N PHE A 26 1.01 3.15 -6.15
CA PHE A 26 -0.15 2.94 -7.02
C PHE A 26 -1.45 2.99 -6.24
N ALA A 27 -1.56 2.26 -5.12
CA ALA A 27 -2.74 2.24 -4.27
C ALA A 27 -3.11 3.65 -3.80
N SER A 28 -2.13 4.46 -3.39
CA SER A 28 -2.34 5.86 -3.00
C SER A 28 -2.74 6.77 -4.16
N HIS A 29 -2.40 6.44 -5.40
CA HIS A 29 -2.78 7.24 -6.58
C HIS A 29 -4.16 6.87 -7.12
N ILE A 30 -4.56 5.60 -7.04
CA ILE A 30 -5.85 5.10 -7.52
C ILE A 30 -6.91 5.01 -6.41
N ASP A 31 -6.60 5.54 -5.22
CA ASP A 31 -7.50 5.53 -4.09
C ASP A 31 -8.72 6.41 -4.38
N ASN A 32 -9.78 5.79 -4.91
CA ASN A 32 -11.06 6.44 -5.14
C ASN A 32 -11.92 6.36 -3.88
N TYR A 33 -11.34 6.71 -2.74
CA TYR A 33 -12.09 6.86 -1.51
C TYR A 33 -13.12 7.98 -1.68
N GLN A 34 -14.39 7.59 -1.70
CA GLN A 34 -15.49 8.53 -1.71
C GLN A 34 -16.05 8.61 -0.28
N PRO A 35 -15.83 9.72 0.45
CA PRO A 35 -16.39 9.87 1.78
C PRO A 35 -17.91 9.77 1.69
N PRO A 36 -18.57 9.10 2.66
CA PRO A 36 -20.02 9.04 2.71
C PRO A 36 -20.62 10.44 2.65
N GLU A 37 -21.72 10.59 1.90
CA GLU A 37 -22.49 11.83 1.90
C GLU A 37 -22.81 12.19 3.36
N PRO A 38 -22.58 13.44 3.79
CA PRO A 38 -22.96 13.87 5.13
C PRO A 38 -24.44 13.59 5.30
N VAL A 39 -24.80 12.79 6.30
CA VAL A 39 -26.19 12.71 6.75
C VAL A 39 -26.54 14.09 7.29
N THR A 40 -27.02 14.96 6.42
CA THR A 40 -27.91 16.01 6.87
C THR A 40 -29.03 15.25 7.54
N LEU A 41 -29.10 15.36 8.87
CA LEU A 41 -30.30 15.04 9.61
C LEU A 41 -31.36 15.98 9.05
N SER A 42 -31.94 15.62 7.90
CA SER A 42 -33.28 15.97 7.53
C SER A 42 -34.15 15.25 8.56
N GLN A 43 -34.16 15.84 9.76
CA GLN A 43 -35.20 15.62 10.73
C GLN A 43 -36.47 16.07 10.01
N ALA A 44 -37.15 15.08 9.42
CA ALA A 44 -38.45 15.27 8.85
C ALA A 44 -39.33 15.95 9.90
N LYS A 45 -39.89 17.08 9.48
CA LYS A 45 -40.96 17.91 10.05
C LYS A 45 -41.58 17.47 11.38
#